data_AF-A0A914P516-F1
#
_entry.id   AF-A0A914P516-F1
#
_cell.length_a   1.000
_cell.length_b   1.000
_cell.length_c   1.000
_cell.angle_alpha   90.00
_cell.angle_beta   90.00
_cell.angle_gamma   90.00
#
_symmetry.space_group_name_H-M   'P 1'
#
loop_
_entity.id
_entity.type
_entity.pdbx_description
1 polymer ?
#
loop_
_entity_poly.entity_id
_entity_poly.type
_entity_poly.pdbx_seq_one_letter_code
_entity_poly.pdbx_strand_id
1 'polypeptide(L)'
;MVSFLATFFYDVSEGLLIAVGFALFTVIYRIQTPKSISLAKAPGTELYRDVKKYRKLETYENILILRYDAPLLFINSGKFVETATKLVAKEYFGDAEILNDMENNDDEEDKISLKKSSIQKGHERYLIVDLSTVSQIDQMGVEALKELHTEVAKLGTMVLIAAPKSPVRELFDACGFFSAVSKNLFFPSIHDAVLFAQSRMNL
;
A
#
# COMPACT_ATOMS: atom_id res chain seq x y z
N MET A 1 -25.46 -16.46 15.47
CA MET A 1 -25.87 -15.91 16.78
C MET A 1 -26.74 -14.67 16.64
N VAL A 2 -26.38 -13.67 15.82
CA VAL A 2 -27.17 -12.42 15.67
C VAL A 2 -28.60 -12.65 15.16
N SER A 3 -28.80 -13.47 14.13
CA SER A 3 -30.15 -13.80 13.62
C SER A 3 -31.03 -14.53 14.63
N PHE A 4 -30.46 -15.52 15.33
CA PHE A 4 -31.15 -16.29 16.36
C PHE A 4 -31.61 -15.42 17.54
N LEU A 5 -30.75 -14.52 18.02
CA LEU A 5 -31.10 -13.57 19.08
C LEU A 5 -32.15 -12.56 18.59
N ALA A 6 -32.01 -12.05 17.36
CA ALA A 6 -32.95 -11.08 16.81
C ALA A 6 -34.38 -11.64 16.67
N THR A 7 -34.54 -12.85 16.12
CA THR A 7 -35.86 -13.52 16.00
C THR A 7 -36.41 -14.01 17.35
N PHE A 8 -35.57 -14.16 18.37
CA PHE A 8 -36.03 -14.54 19.70
C PHE A 8 -36.63 -13.36 20.49
N PHE A 9 -36.09 -12.15 20.29
CA PHE A 9 -36.56 -10.94 20.97
C PHE A 9 -37.56 -10.11 20.14
N TYR A 10 -37.60 -10.30 18.82
CA TYR A 10 -38.51 -9.60 17.89
C TYR A 10 -39.24 -10.59 16.99
N ASP A 11 -40.28 -10.11 16.31
CA ASP A 11 -41.00 -10.89 15.31
C ASP A 11 -40.10 -11.40 14.17
N VAL A 12 -40.54 -12.47 13.51
CA VAL A 12 -39.74 -13.19 12.49
C VAL A 12 -39.35 -12.28 11.33
N SER A 13 -40.23 -11.39 10.91
CA SER A 13 -39.98 -10.39 9.85
C SER A 13 -38.84 -9.43 10.20
N GLU A 14 -38.86 -8.90 11.42
CA GLU A 14 -37.88 -7.95 11.94
C GLU A 14 -36.54 -8.65 12.18
N GLY A 15 -36.56 -9.87 12.72
CA GLY A 15 -35.37 -10.69 12.91
C GLY A 15 -34.65 -10.99 11.58
N LEU A 16 -35.41 -11.25 10.51
CA LEU A 16 -34.85 -11.44 9.17
C LEU A 16 -34.20 -10.14 8.64
N LEU A 17 -34.87 -8.99 8.77
CA LEU A 17 -34.33 -7.71 8.32
C LEU A 17 -33.02 -7.37 9.03
N ILE A 18 -32.95 -7.55 10.35
CA ILE A 18 -31.74 -7.33 11.16
C ILE A 18 -30.62 -8.27 10.71
N ALA A 19 -30.93 -9.55 10.45
CA ALA A 19 -29.95 -10.53 10.02
C ALA A 19 -29.34 -10.18 8.65
N VAL A 20 -30.16 -9.76 7.68
CA VAL A 20 -29.68 -9.33 6.35
C VAL A 20 -28.84 -8.06 6.47
N GLY A 21 -29.30 -7.08 7.23
CA GLY A 21 -28.55 -5.84 7.48
C GLY A 21 -27.18 -6.11 8.12
N PHE A 22 -27.13 -6.97 9.14
CA PHE A 22 -25.89 -7.36 9.80
C PHE A 22 -24.94 -8.13 8.86
N ALA A 23 -25.49 -8.99 8.00
CA ALA A 23 -24.71 -9.72 7.00
C ALA A 23 -24.05 -8.77 5.99
N LEU A 24 -24.81 -7.81 5.44
CA LEU A 24 -24.28 -6.79 4.53
C LEU A 24 -23.22 -5.92 5.21
N PHE A 25 -23.50 -5.45 6.44
CA PHE A 25 -22.53 -4.69 7.23
C PHE A 25 -21.23 -5.45 7.46
N THR A 26 -21.32 -6.74 7.81
CA THR A 26 -20.15 -7.61 8.03
C THR A 26 -19.31 -7.76 6.75
N VAL A 27 -19.96 -7.92 5.59
CA VAL A 27 -19.27 -8.00 4.29
C VAL A 27 -18.53 -6.70 4.01
N ILE A 28 -19.18 -5.55 4.19
CA ILE A 28 -18.58 -4.23 3.99
C ILE A 28 -17.38 -4.02 4.93
N TYR A 29 -17.53 -4.32 6.22
CA TYR A 29 -16.47 -4.19 7.21
C TYR A 29 -15.25 -5.07 6.87
N ARG A 30 -15.48 -6.28 6.38
CA ARG A 30 -14.41 -7.20 5.95
C ARG A 30 -13.63 -6.66 4.75
N ILE A 31 -14.29 -5.97 3.81
CA ILE A 31 -13.64 -5.39 2.63
C ILE A 31 -12.76 -4.18 3.01
N GLN A 32 -13.16 -3.40 4.02
CA GLN A 32 -12.45 -2.22 4.50
C GLN A 32 -11.14 -2.51 5.28
N THR A 33 -10.86 -3.77 5.59
CA THR A 33 -9.68 -4.18 6.36
C THR A 33 -8.75 -5.08 5.55
N PRO A 34 -8.26 -4.60 4.38
CA PRO A 34 -7.37 -5.37 3.54
C PRO A 34 -6.04 -5.63 4.26
N LYS A 35 -5.45 -6.79 4.00
CA LYS A 35 -4.13 -7.15 4.54
C LYS A 35 -3.06 -6.64 3.58
N SER A 36 -2.17 -5.80 4.10
CA SER A 36 -0.91 -5.47 3.45
C SER A 36 0.20 -6.36 4.02
N ILE A 37 1.08 -6.83 3.14
CA ILE A 37 2.13 -7.80 3.49
C ILE A 37 3.47 -7.26 3.01
N SER A 38 4.43 -7.14 3.93
CA SER A 38 5.82 -6.85 3.57
C SER A 38 6.49 -8.12 3.07
N LEU A 39 7.18 -8.01 1.93
CA LEU A 39 7.84 -9.13 1.26
C LEU A 39 9.36 -8.98 1.30
N ALA A 40 10.05 -10.11 1.40
CA ALA A 40 11.49 -10.22 1.23
C ALA A 40 11.86 -11.39 0.33
N LYS A 41 13.07 -11.36 -0.23
CA LYS A 41 13.52 -12.35 -1.23
C LYS A 41 13.94 -13.66 -0.54
N ALA A 42 13.55 -14.79 -1.13
CA ALA A 42 14.05 -16.09 -0.70
C ALA A 42 15.45 -16.35 -1.30
N PRO A 43 16.46 -16.73 -0.48
CA PRO A 43 17.84 -16.89 -0.92
C PRO A 43 18.00 -17.80 -2.13
N GLY A 44 18.81 -17.38 -3.10
CA GLY A 44 19.09 -18.16 -4.32
C GLY A 44 17.91 -18.33 -5.29
N THR A 45 16.81 -17.58 -5.12
CA THR A 45 15.63 -17.65 -5.99
C THR A 45 15.10 -16.25 -6.34
N GLU A 46 14.17 -16.18 -7.29
CA GLU A 46 13.42 -14.95 -7.62
C GLU A 46 12.08 -14.86 -6.85
N LEU A 47 11.91 -15.64 -5.78
CA LEU A 47 10.67 -15.72 -5.04
C LEU A 47 10.66 -14.70 -3.89
N TYR A 48 9.60 -13.91 -3.83
CA TYR A 48 9.34 -12.98 -2.72
C TYR A 48 8.25 -13.56 -1.80
N ARG A 49 8.49 -13.52 -0.49
CA ARG A 49 7.65 -14.15 0.53
C ARG A 49 7.46 -13.24 1.75
N ASP A 50 6.34 -13.48 2.43
CA ASP A 50 5.96 -12.75 3.64
C ASP A 50 7.02 -12.90 4.73
N VAL A 51 7.56 -11.76 5.16
CA VAL A 51 8.58 -11.63 6.21
C VAL A 51 8.09 -12.20 7.55
N LYS A 52 6.79 -12.13 7.83
CA LYS A 52 6.21 -12.63 9.08
C LYS A 52 6.05 -14.14 9.08
N LYS A 53 5.97 -14.78 7.92
CA LYS A 53 5.64 -16.20 7.79
C LYS A 53 6.84 -17.11 7.56
N TYR A 54 7.86 -16.64 6.84
CA TYR A 54 9.03 -17.45 6.47
C TYR A 54 10.31 -16.93 7.13
N ARG A 55 11.18 -17.83 7.58
CA ARG A 55 12.51 -17.50 8.14
C ARG A 55 13.57 -17.53 7.03
N LYS A 56 14.69 -16.83 7.25
CA LYS A 56 15.84 -16.71 6.32
C LYS A 56 15.46 -16.09 4.97
N LEU A 57 15.04 -14.84 4.99
CA LEU A 57 14.81 -14.03 3.79
C LEU A 57 15.89 -12.96 3.67
N GLU A 58 16.24 -12.63 2.43
CA GLU A 58 17.12 -11.51 2.08
C GLU A 58 16.28 -10.23 1.95
N THR A 59 16.58 -9.26 2.81
CA THR A 59 16.02 -7.90 2.76
C THR A 59 17.02 -6.96 2.09
N TYR A 60 16.52 -5.89 1.49
CA TYR A 60 17.32 -4.83 0.89
C TYR A 60 17.21 -3.58 1.75
N GLU A 61 18.33 -2.95 2.12
CA GLU A 61 18.31 -1.78 3.00
C GLU A 61 17.51 -0.61 2.41
N ASN A 62 17.58 -0.40 1.10
CA ASN A 62 16.94 0.74 0.42
C ASN A 62 15.73 0.35 -0.45
N ILE A 63 15.25 -0.91 -0.37
CA ILE A 63 14.09 -1.38 -1.14
C ILE A 63 13.09 -2.05 -0.21
N LEU A 64 11.93 -1.43 -0.06
CA LEU A 64 10.78 -1.98 0.63
C LEU A 64 9.80 -2.57 -0.39
N ILE A 65 9.27 -3.76 -0.13
CA ILE A 65 8.32 -4.44 -1.02
C ILE A 65 7.01 -4.67 -0.29
N LEU A 66 5.95 -4.07 -0.78
CA LEU A 66 4.60 -4.15 -0.22
C LEU A 66 3.66 -4.87 -1.20
N ARG A 67 3.09 -5.99 -0.78
CA ARG A 67 1.97 -6.62 -1.49
C ARG A 67 0.65 -6.20 -0.89
N TYR A 68 -0.29 -5.85 -1.77
CA TYR A 68 -1.65 -5.52 -1.38
C TYR A 68 -2.63 -6.64 -1.76
N ASP A 69 -3.12 -7.38 -0.76
CA ASP A 69 -4.00 -8.56 -0.96
C ASP A 69 -5.49 -8.18 -0.94
N ALA A 70 -5.88 -7.20 -1.74
CA ALA A 70 -7.29 -6.81 -1.92
C ALA A 70 -7.54 -6.04 -3.23
N PRO A 71 -8.80 -5.98 -3.70
CA PRO A 71 -9.20 -4.97 -4.68
C PRO A 71 -8.90 -3.56 -4.15
N LEU A 72 -8.49 -2.65 -5.03
CA LEU A 72 -8.25 -1.27 -4.66
C LEU A 72 -9.44 -0.40 -5.08
N LEU A 73 -10.38 -0.20 -4.16
CA LEU A 73 -11.66 0.45 -4.40
C LEU A 73 -11.79 1.69 -3.52
N PHE A 74 -12.73 2.59 -3.84
CA PHE A 74 -13.04 3.78 -3.05
C PHE A 74 -13.13 3.50 -1.54
N ILE A 75 -13.70 2.36 -1.16
CA ILE A 75 -13.93 2.02 0.24
C ILE A 75 -12.64 1.71 1.03
N ASN A 76 -11.54 1.33 0.37
CA ASN A 76 -10.30 0.91 1.03
C ASN A 76 -9.04 1.61 0.50
N SER A 77 -9.17 2.50 -0.48
CA SER A 77 -8.07 3.19 -1.15
C SER A 77 -7.34 4.15 -0.22
N GLY A 78 -8.04 4.94 0.60
CA GLY A 78 -7.39 5.82 1.58
C GLY A 78 -6.56 5.05 2.61
N LYS A 79 -7.08 3.91 3.09
CA LYS A 79 -6.36 3.05 4.03
C LYS A 79 -5.13 2.41 3.40
N PHE A 80 -5.16 2.14 2.10
CA PHE A 80 -4.00 1.65 1.36
C PHE A 80 -2.87 2.68 1.37
N VAL A 81 -3.15 3.95 1.04
CA VAL A 81 -2.16 5.05 1.07
C VAL A 81 -1.60 5.20 2.48
N GLU A 82 -2.48 5.33 3.48
CA GLU A 82 -2.09 5.48 4.88
C GLU A 82 -1.16 4.36 5.34
N THR A 83 -1.52 3.11 5.03
CA THR A 83 -0.74 1.94 5.47
C THR A 83 0.62 1.88 4.78
N ALA A 84 0.68 2.19 3.48
CA ALA A 84 1.92 2.17 2.72
C ALA A 84 2.87 3.30 3.16
N THR A 85 2.35 4.53 3.32
CA THR A 85 3.13 5.68 3.80
C THR A 85 3.62 5.46 5.22
N LYS A 86 2.77 4.95 6.13
CA LYS A 86 3.19 4.59 7.50
C LYS A 86 4.26 3.50 7.52
N LEU A 87 4.18 2.53 6.61
CA LEU A 87 5.19 1.48 6.49
C LEU A 87 6.56 2.05 6.06
N VAL A 88 6.57 2.93 5.06
CA VAL A 88 7.80 3.62 4.61
C VAL A 88 8.38 4.48 5.73
N ALA A 89 7.53 5.27 6.40
CA ALA A 89 7.95 6.12 7.51
C ALA A 89 8.57 5.28 8.65
N LYS A 90 7.89 4.22 9.07
CA LYS A 90 8.38 3.33 10.13
C LYS A 90 9.70 2.66 9.78
N GLU A 91 9.85 2.16 8.55
CA GLU A 91 11.04 1.42 8.13
C GLU A 91 12.29 2.32 8.02
N TYR A 92 12.14 3.53 7.46
CA TYR A 92 13.28 4.41 7.19
C TYR A 92 13.56 5.47 8.25
N PHE A 93 12.56 5.84 9.06
CA PHE A 93 12.65 6.95 10.02
C PHE A 93 12.35 6.51 11.47
N GLY A 94 11.84 5.29 11.68
CA GLY A 94 11.52 4.75 13.00
C GLY A 94 10.22 5.30 13.61
N ASP A 95 9.82 4.74 14.77
CA ASP A 95 8.53 5.03 15.42
C ASP A 95 8.43 6.46 16.01
N ALA A 96 9.54 7.19 16.14
CA ALA A 96 9.62 8.45 16.90
C ALA A 96 9.30 9.73 16.08
N GLU A 97 9.36 9.70 14.74
CA GLU A 97 9.01 10.88 13.91
C GLU A 97 7.51 10.99 13.62
N ILE A 98 6.79 9.86 13.54
CA ILE A 98 5.36 9.81 13.15
C ILE A 98 4.44 10.53 14.16
N LEU A 99 4.82 10.61 15.44
CA LEU A 99 4.02 11.27 16.48
C LEU A 99 4.15 12.80 16.47
N ASN A 100 5.23 13.36 15.93
CA ASN A 100 5.46 14.81 15.98
C ASN A 100 4.85 15.57 14.80
N ASP A 101 4.74 14.93 13.63
CA ASP A 101 4.29 15.57 12.38
C ASP A 101 2.76 15.48 12.19
N MET A 102 2.04 14.60 12.91
CA MET A 102 0.57 14.55 12.86
C MET A 102 -0.13 15.56 13.79
N GLU A 103 0.59 16.19 14.73
CA GLU A 103 0.02 17.11 15.73
C GLU A 103 0.23 18.61 15.44
N ASN A 104 1.13 19.01 14.53
CA ASN A 104 1.51 20.42 14.36
C ASN A 104 1.29 20.92 12.93
N ASN A 105 0.05 21.27 12.60
CA ASN A 105 -0.37 21.58 11.23
C ASN A 105 -0.16 23.04 10.78
N ASP A 106 0.68 23.85 11.44
CA ASP A 106 0.76 25.30 11.13
C ASP A 106 2.15 25.88 10.79
N ASP A 107 3.28 25.16 10.94
CA ASP A 107 4.63 25.77 10.75
C ASP A 107 5.70 24.86 10.08
N GLU A 108 5.32 23.96 9.15
CA GLU A 108 6.17 22.81 8.76
C GLU A 108 7.16 22.97 7.57
N GLU A 109 7.13 24.02 6.76
CA GLU A 109 7.99 24.07 5.55
C GLU A 109 9.50 24.16 5.87
N ASP A 110 9.88 24.79 6.99
CA ASP A 110 11.30 25.02 7.32
C ASP A 110 11.98 23.88 8.10
N LYS A 111 11.22 23.03 8.83
CA LYS A 111 11.79 21.92 9.61
C LYS A 111 12.10 20.68 8.76
N ILE A 112 11.34 20.45 7.69
CA ILE A 112 11.57 19.36 6.73
C ILE A 112 12.89 19.56 5.97
N SER A 113 13.26 20.81 5.66
CA SER A 113 14.53 21.14 4.99
C SER A 113 15.76 20.84 5.85
N LEU A 114 15.68 21.00 7.17
CA LEU A 114 16.79 20.72 8.09
C LEU A 114 16.98 19.23 8.40
N LYS A 115 15.91 18.42 8.36
CA LYS A 115 16.00 16.94 8.50
C LYS A 115 16.46 16.23 7.23
N LYS A 116 16.15 16.78 6.04
CA LYS A 116 16.71 16.31 4.75
C LYS A 116 18.25 16.31 4.73
N SER A 117 18.88 17.18 5.51
CA SER A 117 20.35 17.27 5.65
C SER A 117 20.99 16.23 6.58
N SER A 118 20.23 15.59 7.48
CA SER A 118 20.73 14.56 8.40
C SER A 118 20.56 13.14 7.85
N ILE A 119 19.72 12.96 6.83
CA ILE A 119 19.63 11.74 6.05
C ILE A 119 20.90 11.68 5.20
N GLN A 120 21.82 10.80 5.59
CA GLN A 120 23.11 10.64 4.94
C GLN A 120 22.98 10.61 3.40
N LYS A 121 23.73 11.48 2.74
CA LYS A 121 24.08 11.35 1.31
C LYS A 121 24.46 9.88 1.04
N GLY A 122 23.69 9.17 0.23
CA GLY A 122 24.01 7.78 -0.08
C GLY A 122 23.20 7.19 -1.22
N HIS A 123 21.93 6.84 -0.97
CA HIS A 123 21.21 5.96 -1.90
C HIS A 123 19.74 6.34 -2.04
N GLU A 124 19.27 6.35 -3.29
CA GLU A 124 17.85 6.45 -3.61
C GLU A 124 17.07 5.32 -2.91
N ARG A 125 15.91 5.64 -2.31
CA ARG A 125 15.05 4.68 -1.63
C ARG A 125 13.86 4.31 -2.49
N TYR A 126 13.40 3.08 -2.37
CA TYR A 126 12.36 2.53 -3.24
C TYR A 126 11.27 1.82 -2.44
N LEU A 127 10.01 2.12 -2.77
CA LEU A 127 8.85 1.31 -2.39
C LEU A 127 8.34 0.59 -3.64
N ILE A 128 8.42 -0.73 -3.66
CA ILE A 128 7.81 -1.57 -4.69
C ILE A 128 6.44 -2.01 -4.22
N VAL A 129 5.39 -1.63 -4.95
CA VAL A 129 4.01 -2.05 -4.70
C VAL A 129 3.67 -3.21 -5.64
N ASP A 130 3.55 -4.41 -5.09
CA ASP A 130 3.10 -5.61 -5.80
C ASP A 130 1.58 -5.62 -5.90
N LEU A 131 1.07 -5.45 -7.13
CA LEU A 131 -0.35 -5.47 -7.49
C LEU A 131 -0.78 -6.81 -8.11
N SER A 132 0.03 -7.86 -8.08
CA SER A 132 -0.29 -9.17 -8.67
C SER A 132 -1.59 -9.79 -8.14
N THR A 133 -1.93 -9.49 -6.89
CA THR A 133 -3.14 -9.96 -6.19
C THR A 133 -4.34 -9.03 -6.37
N VAL A 134 -4.13 -7.80 -6.84
CA VAL A 134 -5.20 -6.84 -7.09
C VAL A 134 -5.96 -7.24 -8.35
N SER A 135 -7.16 -7.79 -8.18
CA SER A 135 -8.01 -8.24 -9.28
C SER A 135 -8.81 -7.12 -9.92
N GLN A 136 -9.15 -6.08 -9.14
CA GLN A 136 -10.02 -4.99 -9.53
C GLN A 136 -9.55 -3.68 -8.93
N ILE A 137 -9.75 -2.60 -9.67
CA ILE A 137 -9.49 -1.23 -9.27
C ILE A 137 -10.62 -0.34 -9.81
N ASP A 138 -10.97 0.72 -9.09
CA ASP A 138 -11.87 1.77 -9.58
C ASP A 138 -11.11 3.11 -9.73
N GLN A 139 -11.80 4.16 -10.20
CA GLN A 139 -11.20 5.48 -10.39
C GLN A 139 -10.57 6.03 -9.09
N MET A 140 -11.19 5.78 -7.94
CA MET A 140 -10.68 6.24 -6.64
C MET A 140 -9.47 5.45 -6.17
N GLY A 141 -9.40 4.16 -6.52
CA GLY A 141 -8.20 3.35 -6.35
C GLY A 141 -7.03 3.84 -7.23
N VAL A 142 -7.30 4.25 -8.46
CA VAL A 142 -6.28 4.85 -9.34
C VAL A 142 -5.78 6.17 -8.76
N GLU A 143 -6.68 7.01 -8.25
CA GLU A 143 -6.31 8.28 -7.64
C GLU A 143 -5.46 8.07 -6.37
N ALA A 144 -5.82 7.09 -5.53
CA ALA A 144 -5.01 6.71 -4.38
C ALA A 144 -3.60 6.22 -4.74
N LEU A 145 -3.40 5.59 -5.90
CA LEU A 145 -2.05 5.26 -6.35
C LEU A 145 -1.26 6.53 -6.72
N LYS A 146 -1.88 7.53 -7.34
CA LYS A 146 -1.21 8.82 -7.62
C LYS A 146 -0.85 9.56 -6.33
N GLU A 147 -1.80 9.57 -5.39
CA GLU A 147 -1.61 10.10 -4.04
C GLU A 147 -0.44 9.40 -3.34
N LEU A 148 -0.38 8.07 -3.38
CA LEU A 148 0.72 7.30 -2.81
C LEU A 148 2.08 7.72 -3.38
N HIS A 149 2.19 7.90 -4.70
CA HIS A 149 3.42 8.40 -5.32
C HIS A 149 3.82 9.77 -4.76
N THR A 150 2.86 10.64 -4.49
CA THR A 150 3.09 11.98 -3.94
C THR A 150 3.51 11.93 -2.46
N GLU A 151 2.76 11.21 -1.63
CA GLU A 151 3.04 11.11 -0.19
C GLU A 151 4.37 10.42 0.11
N VAL A 152 4.68 9.34 -0.60
CA VAL A 152 5.94 8.61 -0.42
C VAL A 152 7.14 9.39 -0.98
N ALA A 153 6.93 10.21 -2.02
CA ALA A 153 7.97 11.10 -2.53
C ALA A 153 8.35 12.20 -1.53
N LYS A 154 7.42 12.69 -0.69
CA LYS A 154 7.73 13.63 0.41
C LYS A 154 8.75 13.03 1.39
N LEU A 155 8.71 11.71 1.56
CA LEU A 155 9.64 10.93 2.40
C LEU A 155 10.97 10.59 1.69
N GLY A 156 11.23 11.16 0.50
CA GLY A 156 12.44 10.88 -0.29
C GLY A 156 12.52 9.44 -0.80
N THR A 157 11.37 8.78 -0.99
CA THR A 157 11.28 7.39 -1.47
C THR A 157 10.51 7.37 -2.80
N MET A 158 11.00 6.62 -3.78
CA MET A 158 10.34 6.48 -5.08
C MET A 158 9.46 5.23 -5.13
N VAL A 159 8.24 5.37 -5.64
CA VAL A 159 7.30 4.26 -5.77
C VAL A 159 7.45 3.58 -7.14
N LEU A 160 7.58 2.25 -7.15
CA LEU A 160 7.55 1.39 -8.32
C LEU A 160 6.33 0.48 -8.26
N ILE A 161 5.64 0.29 -9.38
CA ILE A 161 4.46 -0.59 -9.48
C ILE A 161 4.87 -1.90 -10.17
N ALA A 162 4.61 -3.02 -9.50
CA ALA A 162 4.95 -4.36 -10.00
C ALA A 162 3.69 -5.20 -10.27
N ALA A 163 3.73 -5.97 -11.37
CA ALA A 163 2.77 -7.00 -11.74
C ALA A 163 1.27 -6.59 -11.79
N PRO A 164 0.88 -5.40 -12.31
CA PRO A 164 -0.54 -5.07 -12.48
C PRO A 164 -1.20 -5.93 -13.57
N LYS A 165 -2.35 -6.54 -13.24
CA LYS A 165 -3.17 -7.32 -14.19
C LYS A 165 -3.74 -6.44 -15.31
N SER A 166 -4.11 -7.04 -16.45
CA SER A 166 -4.64 -6.30 -17.61
C SER A 166 -5.79 -5.34 -17.27
N PRO A 167 -6.84 -5.76 -16.55
CA PRO A 167 -7.95 -4.86 -16.23
C PRO A 167 -7.53 -3.64 -15.39
N VAL A 168 -6.52 -3.82 -14.52
CA VAL A 168 -5.96 -2.73 -13.71
C VAL A 168 -5.18 -1.76 -14.60
N ARG A 169 -4.40 -2.26 -15.56
CA ARG A 169 -3.66 -1.43 -16.53
C ARG A 169 -4.59 -0.63 -17.44
N GLU A 170 -5.67 -1.23 -17.90
CA GLU A 170 -6.69 -0.56 -18.73
C GLU A 170 -7.30 0.65 -18.00
N LEU A 171 -7.58 0.51 -16.70
CA LEU A 171 -8.04 1.63 -15.86
C LEU A 171 -6.97 2.71 -15.67
N PHE A 172 -5.69 2.36 -15.61
CA PHE A 172 -4.63 3.38 -15.54
C PHE A 172 -4.61 4.28 -16.78
N ASP A 173 -4.73 3.70 -17.97
CA ASP A 173 -4.81 4.50 -19.20
C ASP A 173 -6.12 5.31 -19.23
N ALA A 174 -7.26 4.72 -18.87
CA ALA A 174 -8.56 5.37 -18.91
C ALA A 174 -8.71 6.54 -17.91
N CYS A 175 -8.10 6.43 -16.72
CA CYS A 175 -8.18 7.45 -15.66
C CYS A 175 -7.03 8.46 -15.69
N GLY A 176 -6.24 8.48 -16.77
CA GLY A 176 -5.11 9.40 -16.91
C GLY A 176 -4.05 9.21 -15.83
N PHE A 177 -3.78 7.98 -15.41
CA PHE A 177 -2.75 7.70 -14.42
C PHE A 177 -1.36 8.12 -14.92
N PHE A 178 -1.08 7.79 -16.19
CA PHE A 178 0.24 7.99 -16.79
C PHE A 178 0.56 9.44 -17.18
N SER A 179 -0.38 10.38 -17.01
CA SER A 179 -0.07 11.82 -17.10
C SER A 179 0.58 12.33 -15.81
N ALA A 180 0.29 11.70 -14.67
CA ALA A 180 0.86 12.04 -13.37
C ALA A 180 2.10 11.22 -13.02
N VAL A 181 2.14 9.95 -13.45
CA VAL A 181 3.20 8.99 -13.08
C VAL A 181 3.82 8.38 -14.32
N SER A 182 5.16 8.37 -14.40
CA SER A 182 5.88 7.83 -15.56
C SER A 182 5.66 6.33 -15.75
N LYS A 183 5.40 5.92 -17.01
CA LYS A 183 5.32 4.50 -17.42
C LYS A 183 6.60 3.71 -17.11
N ASN A 184 7.74 4.37 -16.94
CA ASN A 184 9.02 3.72 -16.62
C ASN A 184 9.10 3.20 -15.17
N LEU A 185 8.13 3.54 -14.32
CA LEU A 185 8.02 3.05 -12.94
C LEU A 185 7.16 1.77 -12.84
N PHE A 186 6.81 1.17 -13.99
CA PHE A 186 5.94 -0.01 -14.10
C PHE A 186 6.73 -1.22 -14.56
N PHE A 187 6.55 -2.33 -13.85
CA PHE A 187 7.31 -3.55 -14.08
C PHE A 187 6.41 -4.78 -14.17
N PRO A 188 6.73 -5.76 -15.03
CA PRO A 188 5.94 -6.97 -15.17
C PRO A 188 6.03 -7.89 -13.94
N SER A 189 7.13 -7.83 -13.18
CA SER A 189 7.30 -8.57 -11.94
C SER A 189 7.97 -7.73 -10.83
N ILE A 190 7.92 -8.23 -9.60
CA ILE A 190 8.68 -7.66 -8.46
C ILE A 190 10.17 -7.71 -8.76
N HIS A 191 10.64 -8.80 -9.39
CA HIS A 191 12.05 -9.00 -9.64
C HIS A 191 12.60 -7.93 -10.59
N ASP A 192 11.88 -7.62 -11.67
CA ASP A 192 12.27 -6.56 -12.61
C ASP A 192 12.34 -5.18 -11.93
N ALA A 193 11.38 -4.88 -11.04
CA ALA A 193 11.39 -3.65 -10.26
C ALA A 193 12.60 -3.59 -9.29
N VAL A 194 12.95 -4.71 -8.66
CA VAL A 194 14.15 -4.80 -7.81
C VAL A 194 15.42 -4.60 -8.62
N LEU A 195 15.55 -5.24 -9.79
CA LEU A 195 16.71 -5.07 -10.67
C LEU A 195 16.86 -3.61 -11.11
N PHE A 196 15.75 -2.95 -11.46
CA PHE A 196 15.75 -1.52 -11.78
C PHE A 196 16.25 -0.68 -10.60
N ALA A 197 15.71 -0.89 -9.40
CA ALA A 197 16.12 -0.16 -8.21
C ALA A 197 17.61 -0.40 -7.87
N GLN A 198 18.08 -1.64 -7.93
CA GLN A 198 19.49 -1.98 -7.70
C GLN A 198 20.41 -1.34 -8.75
N SER A 199 20.00 -1.28 -10.02
CA SER A 199 20.79 -0.66 -11.09
C SER A 199 21.03 0.83 -10.85
N ARG A 200 20.09 1.50 -10.17
CA ARG A 200 20.15 2.92 -9.82
C ARG A 200 20.98 3.19 -8.58
N MET A 201 21.05 2.24 -7.65
CA MET A 201 21.87 2.35 -6.44
C MET A 201 23.36 2.04 -6.67
N ASN A 202 23.67 1.27 -7.72
CA ASN A 202 25.03 0.87 -8.07
C ASN A 202 25.72 1.87 -9.05
N LEU A 203 25.06 2.98 -9.37
CA LEU A 203 25.57 4.11 -10.16
C LEU A 203 25.94 5.26 -9.22
#